data_AF-A0A9Q3UWX9-F1
#
_entry.id   AF-A0A9Q3UWX9-F1
#
_cell.length_a   1.000
_cell.length_b   1.000
_cell.length_c   1.000
_cell.angle_alpha   90.00
_cell.angle_beta   90.00
_cell.angle_gamma   90.00
#
_symmetry.space_group_name_H-M   'P 1'
#
loop_
_entity.id
_entity.type
_entity.pdbx_description
1 polymer ?
#
loop_
_entity_poly.entity_id
_entity_poly.type
_entity_poly.pdbx_seq_one_letter_code
_entity_poly.pdbx_strand_id
1 'polypeptide(L)'
;MIVNIELENSEDFVFIKQLLEKIKGVKSVSVAEEEEIYEDGTPKWLIEKLADYADRLEEKNMISEEEFFNYVDDEICRLNSQK
;
A
#
# COMPACT_ATOMS: atom_id res chain seq x y z
N MET A 1 6.70 20.88 15.28
CA MET A 1 5.29 21.33 15.27
C MET A 1 4.77 21.08 13.88
N ILE A 2 3.67 20.33 13.75
CA ILE A 2 3.06 19.99 12.46
C ILE A 2 1.78 20.83 12.36
N VAL A 3 1.58 21.49 11.23
CA VAL A 3 0.37 22.28 10.93
C VAL A 3 -0.27 21.66 9.70
N ASN A 4 -1.48 21.14 9.87
CA ASN A 4 -2.29 20.62 8.77
C ASN A 4 -3.16 21.75 8.23
N ILE A 5 -3.21 21.88 6.91
CA ILE A 5 -4.07 22.85 6.21
C ILE A 5 -5.11 22.01 5.45
N GLU A 6 -6.36 22.11 5.86
CA GLU A 6 -7.49 21.49 5.16
C GLU A 6 -8.07 22.49 4.16
N LEU A 7 -8.34 22.03 2.94
CA LEU A 7 -8.98 22.82 1.89
C LEU A 7 -10.40 22.31 1.68
N GLU A 8 -11.39 23.18 1.79
CA GLU A 8 -12.79 22.83 1.53
C GLU A 8 -13.08 22.71 0.02
N ASN A 9 -12.28 23.38 -0.82
CA ASN A 9 -12.38 23.34 -2.28
C ASN A 9 -11.04 22.89 -2.90
N SER A 10 -11.06 21.82 -3.70
CA SER A 10 -9.88 21.28 -4.38
C SER A 10 -9.36 22.18 -5.50
N GLU A 11 -10.19 23.07 -6.06
CA GLU A 11 -9.77 24.03 -7.09
C GLU A 11 -8.74 25.04 -6.57
N ASP A 12 -8.81 25.37 -5.28
CA ASP A 12 -7.90 26.30 -4.61
C ASP A 12 -6.52 25.69 -4.34
N PHE A 13 -6.37 24.36 -4.46
CA PHE A 13 -5.12 23.65 -4.18
C PHE A 13 -3.96 24.18 -5.02
N VAL A 14 -4.17 24.41 -6.32
CA VAL A 14 -3.12 24.89 -7.23
C VAL A 14 -2.62 26.26 -6.80
N PHE A 15 -3.53 27.16 -6.46
CA PHE A 15 -3.20 28.51 -6.02
C PHE A 15 -2.46 28.52 -4.68
N ILE A 16 -2.95 27.75 -3.71
CA ILE A 16 -2.37 27.68 -2.37
C ILE A 16 -0.99 27.00 -2.41
N LYS A 17 -0.83 25.95 -3.22
CA LYS A 17 0.47 25.31 -3.44
C LYS A 17 1.51 26.31 -3.97
N GLN A 18 1.15 27.10 -4.99
CA GLN A 18 2.05 28.12 -5.53
C GLN A 18 2.42 29.22 -4.52
N LEU A 19 1.51 29.58 -3.61
CA LEU A 19 1.80 30.52 -2.53
C LEU A 19 2.80 29.93 -1.52
N LEU A 20 2.59 28.68 -1.13
CA LEU A 20 3.45 27.99 -0.16
C LEU A 20 4.85 27.74 -0.71
N GLU A 21 4.99 27.39 -1.99
CA GLU A 21 6.28 27.18 -2.67
C GLU A 21 7.14 28.45 -2.74
N LYS A 22 6.54 29.65 -2.67
CA LYS A 22 7.28 30.92 -2.62
C LYS A 22 7.90 31.21 -1.25
N ILE A 23 7.52 30.48 -0.20
CA ILE A 23 8.05 30.67 1.14
C ILE A 23 9.34 29.84 1.29
N LYS A 24 10.46 30.51 1.56
CA LYS A 24 11.76 29.86 1.73
C LYS A 24 11.71 28.89 2.93
N GLY A 25 11.94 27.61 2.66
CA GLY A 25 11.96 26.55 3.68
C GLY A 25 10.67 25.73 3.78
N VAL A 26 9.63 26.07 2.99
CA VAL A 26 8.44 25.23 2.87
C VAL A 26 8.67 24.20 1.77
N LYS A 27 8.53 22.92 2.12
CA LYS A 27 8.54 21.80 1.17
C LYS A 27 7.10 21.29 1.09
N SER A 28 6.45 21.39 -0.06
CA SER A 28 5.15 20.77 -0.26
C SER A 28 5.33 19.26 -0.25
N VAL A 29 4.77 18.59 0.75
CA VAL A 29 4.61 17.14 0.75
C VAL A 29 3.15 16.91 0.42
N SER A 30 2.86 16.59 -0.85
CA SER A 30 1.51 16.22 -1.25
C SER A 30 1.11 14.94 -0.51
N VAL A 31 0.16 15.05 0.41
CA VAL A 31 -0.49 13.91 1.07
C VAL A 31 -1.77 13.63 0.31
N ALA A 32 -1.63 13.19 -0.93
CA ALA A 32 -2.68 12.64 -1.78
C ALA A 32 -2.03 12.33 -3.12
N GLU A 33 -1.23 11.27 -3.16
CA GLU A 33 -1.17 10.51 -4.39
C GLU A 33 -2.52 9.79 -4.45
N GLU A 34 -3.32 10.07 -5.48
CA GLU A 34 -4.47 9.24 -5.81
C GLU A 34 -3.95 7.81 -5.85
N GLU A 35 -4.29 7.00 -4.84
CA GLU A 35 -3.82 5.62 -4.80
C GLU A 35 -4.38 4.94 -6.04
N GLU A 36 -3.50 4.64 -7.00
CA GLU A 36 -3.89 3.91 -8.17
C GLU A 36 -4.33 2.52 -7.71
N ILE A 37 -5.59 2.16 -7.98
CA ILE A 37 -6.21 0.92 -7.55
C ILE A 37 -6.54 0.09 -8.81
N TYR A 38 -6.27 -1.21 -8.78
CA TYR A 38 -6.67 -2.16 -9.81
C TYR A 38 -8.20 -2.38 -9.81
N GLU A 39 -8.77 -2.95 -10.89
CA GLU A 39 -10.22 -3.17 -11.02
C GLU A 39 -10.83 -4.02 -9.89
N ASP A 40 -10.02 -4.84 -9.24
CA ASP A 40 -10.38 -5.70 -8.11
C ASP A 40 -10.34 -5.00 -6.74
N GLY A 41 -9.97 -3.70 -6.70
CA GLY A 41 -9.82 -2.94 -5.47
C GLY A 41 -8.43 -3.02 -4.84
N THR A 42 -7.48 -3.71 -5.47
CA THR A 42 -6.11 -3.84 -4.95
C THR A 42 -5.30 -2.55 -5.18
N PRO A 43 -4.71 -1.93 -4.14
CA PRO A 43 -3.83 -0.78 -4.34
C PRO A 43 -2.55 -1.16 -5.09
N LYS A 44 -2.12 -0.38 -6.08
CA LYS A 44 -0.92 -0.67 -6.88
C LYS A 44 0.36 -0.74 -6.05
N TRP A 45 0.48 0.10 -5.03
CA TRP A 45 1.63 0.08 -4.11
C TRP A 45 1.79 -1.28 -3.41
N LEU A 46 0.72 -2.04 -3.24
CA LEU A 46 0.76 -3.35 -2.60
C LEU A 46 1.56 -4.34 -3.43
N ILE A 47 1.40 -4.30 -4.76
CA ILE A 47 2.14 -5.18 -5.69
C ILE A 47 3.63 -4.86 -5.63
N GLU A 48 4.01 -3.59 -5.63
CA GLU A 48 5.40 -3.17 -5.49
C GLU A 48 6.01 -3.67 -4.18
N LYS A 49 5.28 -3.54 -3.06
CA LYS A 49 5.76 -4.06 -1.77
C LYS A 49 5.86 -5.58 -1.71
N LEU A 50 4.96 -6.30 -2.39
CA LEU A 50 5.02 -7.75 -2.48
C LEU A 50 6.24 -8.19 -3.29
N ALA A 51 6.55 -7.51 -4.39
CA ALA A 51 7.75 -7.77 -5.19
C ALA A 51 9.02 -7.49 -4.36
N ASP A 52 9.11 -6.34 -3.69
CA ASP A 52 10.21 -5.99 -2.79
C ASP A 52 10.39 -7.02 -1.66
N TYR A 53 9.28 -7.57 -1.16
CA TYR A 53 9.33 -8.61 -0.15
C TYR A 53 9.85 -9.93 -0.72
N ALA A 54 9.35 -10.34 -1.88
CA ALA A 54 9.77 -11.56 -2.56
C ALA A 54 11.27 -11.55 -2.88
N ASP A 55 11.82 -10.43 -3.34
CA ASP A 55 13.25 -10.28 -3.64
C ASP A 55 14.15 -10.40 -2.40
N ARG A 56 13.61 -10.15 -1.20
CA ARG A 56 14.33 -10.29 0.08
C ARG A 56 14.23 -11.69 0.67
N LEU A 57 13.43 -12.59 0.09
CA LEU A 57 13.28 -13.94 0.61
C LEU A 57 14.53 -14.77 0.32
N GLU A 58 15.21 -15.16 1.40
CA GLU A 58 16.21 -16.22 1.35
C GLU A 58 15.54 -17.60 1.36
N GLU A 59 16.25 -18.63 0.91
CA GLU A 59 15.79 -20.03 0.83
C GLU A 59 15.22 -20.55 2.17
N LYS A 60 15.79 -20.12 3.30
CA LYS A 60 15.29 -20.47 4.65
C LYS A 60 13.87 -19.97 4.96
N ASN A 61 13.37 -19.00 4.20
CA ASN A 61 12.04 -18.42 4.37
C ASN A 61 11.03 -19.05 3.38
N MET A 62 11.49 -19.88 2.46
CA MET A 62 10.63 -20.59 1.52
C MET A 62 10.17 -21.90 2.15
N ILE A 63 8.92 -22.26 1.90
CA ILE A 63 8.39 -23.58 2.22
C ILE A 63 8.56 -24.49 1.00
N SER A 64 8.69 -25.77 1.25
CA SER A 64 8.66 -26.77 0.17
C SER A 64 7.27 -26.88 -0.46
N GLU A 65 7.22 -27.42 -1.67
CA GLU A 65 5.95 -27.72 -2.35
C GLU A 65 5.08 -28.67 -1.51
N GLU A 66 5.70 -29.68 -0.88
CA GLU A 66 5.02 -30.62 0.00
C GLU A 66 4.39 -29.92 1.22
N GLU A 67 5.14 -29.04 1.89
CA GLU A 67 4.62 -28.25 3.01
C GLU A 67 3.47 -27.34 2.58
N PHE A 68 3.56 -26.73 1.39
CA PHE A 68 2.48 -25.91 0.84
C PHE A 68 1.19 -26.73 0.68
N PHE A 69 1.25 -27.90 0.06
CA PHE A 69 0.06 -28.75 -0.12
C PHE A 69 -0.48 -29.29 1.19
N ASN A 70 0.38 -29.62 2.15
CA ASN A 70 -0.07 -30.01 3.50
C ASN A 70 -0.87 -28.88 4.17
N TYR A 71 -0.42 -27.62 4.08
CA TYR A 71 -1.18 -26.49 4.60
C TYR A 71 -2.53 -26.29 3.90
N VAL A 72 -2.56 -26.48 2.58
CA VAL A 72 -3.81 -26.40 1.80
C VAL A 72 -4.78 -27.48 2.24
N ASP A 73 -4.33 -28.72 2.37
CA ASP A 73 -5.15 -29.85 2.78
C ASP A 73 -5.69 -29.68 4.20
N ASP A 74 -4.84 -29.21 5.13
CA ASP A 74 -5.24 -28.88 6.51
C ASP A 74 -6.32 -27.80 6.55
N GLU A 75 -6.18 -26.75 5.74
CA GLU A 75 -7.15 -25.65 5.70
C GLU A 75 -8.46 -26.07 5.04
N ILE A 76 -8.41 -26.88 3.98
CA ILE A 76 -9.60 -27.50 3.36
C ILE A 76 -10.32 -28.37 4.39
N CYS A 77 -9.59 -29.20 5.13
CA CYS A 77 -10.16 -30.02 6.19
C CYS A 77 -10.80 -29.15 7.27
N ARG A 78 -10.13 -28.07 7.71
CA ARG A 78 -10.66 -27.12 8.69
C ARG A 78 -11.97 -26.50 8.22
N LEU A 79 -12.01 -25.93 7.03
CA LEU A 79 -13.20 -25.28 6.47
C LEU A 79 -14.36 -26.26 6.26
N ASN A 80 -14.07 -27.47 5.80
CA ASN A 80 -15.09 -28.50 5.59
C ASN A 80 -15.55 -29.20 6.89
N SER A 81 -14.73 -29.15 7.95
CA SER A 81 -15.06 -29.70 9.27
C SER A 81 -15.96 -28.78 10.11
N GLN A 82 -16.15 -27.51 9.71
CA GLN A 82 -17.08 -26.56 10.36
C GLN A 82 -18.57 -26.83 10.05
N LYS A 83 -18.94 -28.09 9.77
CA LYS A 83 -20.34 -28.51 9.55
C LYS A 83 -21.05 -28.88 10.84
#